data_AF-A0A3C0S6V7-F1
#
_entry.id   AF-A0A3C0S6V7-F1
#
_cell.length_a   1.000
_cell.length_b   1.000
_cell.length_c   1.000
_cell.angle_alpha   90.00
_cell.angle_beta   90.00
_cell.angle_gamma   90.00
#
_symmetry.space_group_name_H-M   'P 1'
#
loop_
_entity.id
_entity.type
_entity.pdbx_description
1 polymer ?
#
loop_
_entity_poly.entity_id
_entity_poly.type
_entity_poly.pdbx_seq_one_letter_code
_entity_poly.pdbx_strand_id
1 'polypeptide(L)'
;MQTSKEMMMNINKNITSRFSFLLLFMSLYLTSCKDSFLDVKPSTDIVSPKTLDDFQQMLDYPRINQTSALPFLASDECNIPEEKDWLAQSNLERNVYIWSDDQYGGQTSIEDFNYPYEGIFYANSIITGMENLQNTAADRKKYNHILGQA
;
A
#
# COMPACT_ATOMS: atom_id res chain seq x y z
N MET A 1 -65.44 28.36 -10.59
CA MET A 1 -65.29 26.88 -10.69
C MET A 1 -64.39 26.46 -11.86
N GLN A 2 -64.34 27.19 -12.98
CA GLN A 2 -63.42 26.93 -14.10
C GLN A 2 -61.96 27.28 -13.80
N THR A 3 -61.74 28.45 -13.18
CA THR A 3 -60.43 28.95 -12.77
C THR A 3 -59.70 28.07 -11.75
N SER A 4 -60.42 27.41 -10.84
CA SER A 4 -59.80 26.48 -9.89
C SER A 4 -59.34 25.17 -10.53
N LYS A 5 -60.00 24.69 -11.59
CA LYS A 5 -59.61 23.46 -12.30
C LYS A 5 -58.36 23.65 -13.15
N GLU A 6 -58.23 24.80 -13.82
CA GLU A 6 -57.03 25.12 -14.62
C GLU A 6 -55.78 25.30 -13.75
N MET A 7 -55.93 25.93 -12.59
CA MET A 7 -54.83 26.10 -11.63
C MET A 7 -54.31 24.74 -11.12
N MET A 8 -55.21 23.82 -10.76
CA MET A 8 -54.85 22.48 -10.30
C MET A 8 -54.16 21.65 -11.41
N MET A 9 -54.58 21.82 -12.66
CA MET A 9 -53.99 21.12 -13.81
C MET A 9 -52.57 21.63 -14.13
N ASN A 10 -52.32 22.92 -14.01
CA ASN A 10 -51.00 23.53 -14.24
C ASN A 10 -49.99 23.17 -13.13
N ILE A 11 -50.45 23.07 -11.88
CA ILE A 11 -49.64 22.58 -10.75
C ILE A 11 -49.21 21.13 -11.00
N ASN A 12 -50.14 20.27 -11.43
CA ASN A 12 -49.83 18.85 -11.66
C ASN A 12 -48.86 18.65 -12.85
N LYS A 13 -48.97 19.45 -13.91
CA LYS A 13 -48.04 19.44 -15.06
C LYS A 13 -46.63 19.89 -14.67
N ASN A 14 -46.50 20.86 -13.76
CA ASN A 14 -45.20 21.28 -13.24
C ASN A 14 -44.58 20.24 -12.29
N ILE A 15 -45.40 19.53 -11.51
CA ILE A 15 -44.94 18.44 -10.64
C ILE A 15 -44.47 17.25 -11.49
N THR A 16 -45.22 16.85 -12.53
CA THR A 16 -44.81 15.75 -13.41
C THR A 16 -43.56 16.11 -14.23
N SER A 17 -43.45 17.35 -14.73
CA SER A 17 -42.24 17.83 -15.42
C SER A 17 -41.01 17.81 -14.50
N ARG A 18 -41.13 18.27 -13.25
CA ARG A 18 -40.05 18.21 -12.25
C ARG A 18 -39.66 16.77 -11.89
N PHE A 19 -40.64 15.87 -11.80
CA PHE A 19 -40.39 14.46 -11.55
C PHE A 19 -39.66 13.79 -12.72
N SER A 20 -40.02 14.12 -13.96
CA SER A 20 -39.30 13.67 -15.15
C SER A 20 -37.85 14.18 -15.19
N PHE A 21 -37.59 15.44 -14.80
CA PHE A 21 -36.23 15.96 -14.70
C PHE A 21 -35.41 15.25 -13.61
N LEU A 22 -36.01 14.95 -12.45
CA LEU A 22 -35.38 14.17 -11.39
C LEU A 22 -35.04 12.74 -11.83
N LEU A 23 -35.97 12.08 -12.54
CA LEU A 23 -35.73 10.74 -13.10
C LEU A 23 -34.62 10.74 -14.15
N LEU A 24 -34.56 11.76 -15.01
CA LEU A 24 -33.48 11.93 -15.98
C LEU A 24 -32.12 12.12 -15.27
N PHE A 25 -32.08 12.97 -14.23
CA PHE A 25 -30.87 13.19 -13.44
C PHE A 25 -30.42 11.91 -12.72
N MET A 26 -31.35 11.13 -12.17
CA MET A 26 -31.07 9.84 -11.52
C MET A 26 -30.53 8.80 -12.51
N SER A 27 -31.01 8.80 -13.75
CA SER A 27 -30.54 7.87 -14.78
C SER A 27 -29.07 8.10 -15.20
N LEU A 28 -28.57 9.33 -15.07
CA LEU A 28 -27.18 9.69 -15.37
C LEU A 28 -26.19 9.14 -14.32
N TYR A 29 -26.63 8.89 -13.08
CA TYR A 29 -25.77 8.30 -12.04
C TYR A 29 -25.57 6.79 -12.19
N LEU A 30 -26.45 6.10 -12.95
CA LEU A 30 -26.39 4.64 -13.11
C LEU A 30 -25.35 4.19 -14.15
N THR A 31 -24.72 5.10 -14.90
CA THR A 31 -23.73 4.76 -15.94
C THR A 31 -22.27 4.86 -15.48
N SER A 32 -22.03 5.26 -14.23
CA SER A 32 -20.67 5.53 -13.70
C SER A 32 -19.93 4.29 -13.16
N CYS A 33 -20.61 3.14 -12.99
CA CYS A 33 -19.95 1.89 -12.61
C CYS A 33 -19.57 1.11 -13.88
N LYS A 34 -18.37 1.35 -14.39
CA LYS A 34 -17.70 0.41 -15.30
C LYS A 34 -16.58 -0.28 -14.53
N ASP A 35 -16.79 -1.56 -14.21
CA ASP A 35 -15.81 -2.42 -13.55
C ASP A 35 -14.47 -2.45 -14.31
N SER A 36 -14.52 -2.28 -15.63
CA SER A 36 -13.34 -2.25 -16.51
C SER A 36 -12.30 -1.19 -16.17
N PHE A 37 -12.64 -0.10 -15.47
CA PHE A 37 -11.64 0.90 -15.06
C PHE A 37 -10.81 0.43 -13.85
N LEU A 38 -11.41 -0.38 -12.96
CA LEU A 38 -10.73 -0.96 -11.79
C LEU A 38 -10.08 -2.32 -12.12
N ASP A 39 -10.58 -3.02 -13.13
CA ASP A 39 -10.05 -4.33 -13.57
C ASP A 39 -8.86 -4.22 -14.52
N VAL A 40 -8.59 -3.03 -15.07
CA VAL A 40 -7.35 -2.79 -15.84
C VAL A 40 -6.21 -2.81 -14.84
N LYS A 41 -5.58 -3.99 -14.70
CA LYS A 41 -4.24 -4.06 -14.13
C LYS A 41 -3.38 -3.04 -14.88
N PRO A 42 -2.86 -2.00 -14.22
CA PRO A 42 -1.93 -1.09 -14.86
C PRO A 42 -0.83 -1.94 -15.50
N SER A 43 -0.46 -1.67 -16.75
CA SER A 43 0.68 -2.32 -17.40
C SER A 43 1.95 -1.83 -16.73
N THR A 44 2.18 -2.30 -15.52
CA THR A 44 3.46 -2.17 -14.87
C THR A 44 4.34 -3.19 -15.58
N ASP A 45 5.38 -2.73 -16.27
CA ASP A 45 6.50 -3.55 -16.78
C ASP A 45 7.30 -4.20 -15.62
N ILE A 46 6.62 -4.53 -14.51
CA ILE A 46 7.13 -5.31 -13.41
C ILE A 46 7.12 -6.75 -13.92
N VAL A 47 8.31 -7.20 -14.33
CA VAL A 47 8.57 -8.60 -14.63
C VAL A 47 8.26 -9.40 -13.37
N SER A 48 7.10 -10.06 -13.35
CA SER A 48 6.75 -10.97 -12.28
C SER A 48 7.71 -12.18 -12.32
N PRO A 49 8.30 -12.59 -11.19
CA PRO A 49 9.11 -13.80 -11.11
C PRO A 49 8.28 -15.02 -11.54
N LYS A 50 8.88 -15.93 -12.30
CA LYS A 50 8.21 -17.13 -12.84
C LYS A 50 8.98 -18.43 -12.61
N THR A 51 10.21 -18.34 -12.13
CA THR A 51 11.08 -19.49 -11.90
C THR A 51 11.60 -19.51 -10.47
N LEU A 52 12.03 -20.68 -10.00
CA LEU A 52 12.72 -20.80 -8.71
C LEU A 52 14.02 -19.98 -8.65
N ASP A 53 14.61 -19.64 -9.79
CA ASP A 53 15.80 -18.79 -9.82
C ASP A 53 15.45 -17.32 -9.60
N ASP A 54 14.37 -16.83 -10.23
CA ASP A 54 13.87 -15.47 -10.00
C ASP A 54 13.54 -15.26 -8.51
N PHE A 55 12.88 -16.24 -7.88
CA PHE A 55 12.55 -16.16 -6.46
C PHE A 55 13.79 -16.21 -5.55
N GLN A 56 14.83 -16.97 -5.89
CA GLN A 56 16.08 -16.93 -5.14
C GLN A 56 16.78 -15.57 -5.31
N GLN A 57 16.80 -14.99 -6.50
CA GLN A 57 17.36 -13.65 -6.72
C GLN A 57 16.63 -12.56 -5.93
N MET A 58 15.31 -12.72 -5.70
CA MET A 58 14.58 -11.84 -4.80
C MET A 58 15.04 -11.96 -3.34
N LEU A 59 15.31 -13.17 -2.85
CA LEU A 59 15.85 -13.40 -1.50
C LEU A 59 17.28 -12.89 -1.36
N ASP A 60 18.06 -12.95 -2.43
CA ASP A 60 19.45 -12.49 -2.44
C ASP A 60 19.55 -10.96 -2.50
N TYR A 61 18.43 -10.23 -2.59
CA TYR A 61 18.41 -8.77 -2.59
C TYR A 61 18.84 -8.22 -1.22
N PRO A 62 20.00 -7.55 -1.08
CA PRO A 62 20.58 -7.27 0.24
C PRO A 62 19.70 -6.42 1.17
N ARG A 63 18.82 -5.59 0.62
CA ARG A 63 17.96 -4.68 1.37
C ARG A 63 16.95 -5.41 2.27
N ILE A 64 16.51 -6.61 1.89
CA ILE A 64 15.51 -7.36 2.67
C ILE A 64 16.07 -7.86 4.01
N ASN A 65 17.40 -7.84 4.18
CA ASN A 65 18.09 -8.26 5.40
C ASN A 65 18.45 -7.07 6.31
N GLN A 66 17.91 -5.88 6.06
CA GLN A 66 18.13 -4.71 6.90
C GLN A 66 17.09 -4.63 8.03
N THR A 67 17.56 -4.27 9.23
CA THR A 67 16.73 -4.05 10.42
C THR A 67 16.87 -2.62 10.91
N SER A 68 15.94 -2.18 11.74
CA SER A 68 16.02 -0.88 12.38
C SER A 68 17.16 -0.80 13.40
N ALA A 69 17.87 0.32 13.41
CA ALA A 69 18.84 0.72 14.43
C ALA A 69 18.21 1.61 15.52
N LEU A 70 17.04 2.24 15.28
CA LEU A 70 16.41 3.16 16.23
C LEU A 70 16.13 2.54 17.61
N PRO A 71 15.65 1.27 17.75
CA PRO A 71 15.44 0.69 19.07
C PRO A 71 16.73 0.57 19.89
N PHE A 72 17.86 0.28 19.24
CA PHE A 72 19.17 0.24 19.89
C PHE A 72 19.64 1.63 20.28
N LEU A 73 19.38 2.64 19.45
CA LEU A 73 19.73 4.02 19.79
C LEU A 73 18.87 4.60 20.92
N ALA A 74 17.63 4.13 21.04
CA ALA A 74 16.70 4.52 22.09
C ALA A 74 16.89 3.76 23.41
N SER A 75 17.83 2.80 23.47
CA SER A 75 18.01 1.96 24.65
C SER A 75 19.17 2.43 25.54
N ASP A 76 19.36 1.80 26.69
CA ASP A 76 20.45 2.12 27.62
C ASP A 76 21.79 1.47 27.23
N GLU A 77 21.80 0.61 26.20
CA GLU A 77 23.03 0.03 25.65
C GLU A 77 23.79 0.95 24.69
N CYS A 78 23.15 2.00 24.15
CA CYS A 78 23.81 2.98 23.30
C CYS A 78 24.21 4.22 24.12
N ASN A 79 25.50 4.54 24.17
CA ASN A 79 26.01 5.74 24.79
C ASN A 79 26.90 6.52 23.82
N ILE A 80 26.51 7.75 23.51
CA ILE A 80 27.23 8.71 22.67
C ILE A 80 27.80 9.79 23.60
N PRO A 81 29.07 9.66 24.05
CA PRO A 81 29.61 10.50 25.12
C PRO A 81 30.02 11.91 24.66
N GLU A 82 30.38 12.08 23.39
CA GLU A 82 30.85 13.35 22.85
C GLU A 82 29.75 14.05 22.05
N GLU A 83 29.48 15.31 22.37
CA GLU A 83 28.44 16.10 21.69
C GLU A 83 28.64 16.17 20.19
N LYS A 84 29.90 16.27 19.72
CA LYS A 84 30.22 16.30 18.28
C LYS A 84 29.76 15.04 17.55
N ASP A 85 29.77 13.89 18.22
CA ASP A 85 29.42 12.60 17.61
C ASP A 85 27.89 12.45 17.58
N TRP A 86 27.19 12.96 18.60
CA TRP A 86 25.73 13.09 18.59
C TRP A 86 25.29 14.05 17.49
N LEU A 87 25.89 15.25 17.39
CA LEU A 87 25.59 16.24 16.36
C LEU A 87 25.86 15.75 14.93
N ALA A 88 26.75 14.76 14.76
CA ALA A 88 27.03 14.14 13.48
C ALA A 88 25.97 13.13 13.00
N GLN A 89 25.08 12.66 13.88
CA GLN A 89 23.99 11.75 13.51
C GLN A 89 22.89 12.47 12.71
N SER A 90 21.99 11.72 12.07
CA SER A 90 20.81 12.30 11.42
C SER A 90 19.85 12.95 12.43
N ASN A 91 18.95 13.82 11.96
CA ASN A 91 17.96 14.47 12.84
C ASN A 91 17.11 13.45 13.61
N LEU A 92 16.67 12.38 12.93
CA LEU A 92 15.90 11.31 13.54
C LEU A 92 16.68 10.61 14.64
N GLU A 93 17.91 10.18 14.34
CA GLU A 93 18.77 9.51 15.32
C GLU A 93 19.05 10.41 16.53
N ARG A 94 19.37 11.69 16.33
CA ARG A 94 19.58 12.63 17.44
C ARG A 94 18.37 12.75 18.33
N ASN A 95 17.18 12.87 17.74
CA ASN A 95 15.92 13.01 18.46
C ASN A 95 15.53 11.73 19.19
N VAL A 96 15.75 10.56 18.57
CA VAL A 96 15.49 9.25 19.17
C VAL A 96 16.42 9.01 20.36
N TYR A 97 17.72 9.32 20.24
CA TYR A 97 18.70 9.16 21.31
C TYR A 97 18.32 9.91 22.59
N ILE A 98 17.74 11.11 22.47
CA ILE A 98 17.29 11.93 23.61
C ILE A 98 15.81 11.74 23.97
N TRP A 99 15.13 10.81 23.31
CA TRP A 99 13.71 10.50 23.54
C TRP A 99 12.81 11.73 23.35
N SER A 100 13.08 12.53 22.31
CA SER A 100 12.28 13.70 21.94
C SER A 100 10.82 13.33 21.72
N ASP A 101 9.88 14.21 22.11
CA ASP A 101 8.44 14.03 21.85
C ASP A 101 8.14 13.99 20.34
N ASP A 102 8.85 14.81 19.55
CA ASP A 102 8.83 14.77 18.09
C ASP A 102 10.13 14.13 17.57
N GLN A 103 10.09 12.82 17.37
CA GLN A 103 11.24 12.06 16.89
C GLN A 103 11.49 12.28 15.40
N TYR A 104 10.42 12.29 14.62
CA TYR A 104 10.48 12.28 13.15
C TYR A 104 10.67 13.68 12.55
N GLY A 105 10.29 14.75 13.24
CA GLY A 105 10.52 16.13 12.79
C GLY A 105 9.91 16.42 11.40
N GLY A 106 8.81 15.74 11.06
CA GLY A 106 8.17 15.81 9.75
C GLY A 106 8.77 14.91 8.66
N GLN A 107 9.75 14.06 8.96
CA GLN A 107 10.18 13.01 8.03
C GLN A 107 9.06 11.98 7.82
N THR A 108 8.83 11.64 6.55
CA THR A 108 7.79 10.69 6.14
C THR A 108 8.35 9.39 5.56
N SER A 109 9.60 9.40 5.10
CA SER A 109 10.29 8.22 4.59
C SER A 109 11.32 7.75 5.61
N ILE A 110 10.89 6.85 6.49
CA ILE A 110 11.73 6.32 7.58
C ILE A 110 12.28 4.96 7.16
N GLU A 111 13.56 4.91 6.81
CA GLU A 111 14.23 3.70 6.33
C GLU A 111 14.15 2.54 7.33
N ASP A 112 14.36 2.85 8.61
CA ASP A 112 14.21 1.95 9.75
C ASP A 112 12.84 1.27 9.86
N PHE A 113 11.78 1.92 9.35
CA PHE A 113 10.47 1.31 9.24
C PHE A 113 10.30 0.63 7.88
N ASN A 114 10.65 1.32 6.79
CA ASN A 114 10.37 0.87 5.43
C ASN A 114 11.09 -0.44 5.09
N TYR A 115 12.37 -0.60 5.44
CA TYR A 115 13.16 -1.77 5.01
C TYR A 115 12.71 -3.09 5.65
N PRO A 116 12.43 -3.16 6.97
CA PRO A 116 11.84 -4.38 7.54
C PRO A 116 10.52 -4.78 6.89
N TYR A 117 9.64 -3.81 6.61
CA TYR A 117 8.35 -4.09 5.95
C TYR A 117 8.51 -4.43 4.47
N GLU A 118 9.53 -3.90 3.79
CA GLU A 118 9.92 -4.32 2.45
C GLU A 118 10.36 -5.79 2.45
N GLY A 119 11.16 -6.23 3.44
CA GLY A 119 11.52 -7.63 3.59
C GLY A 119 10.30 -8.55 3.77
N ILE A 120 9.34 -8.15 4.62
CA ILE A 120 8.07 -8.87 4.79
C ILE A 120 7.28 -8.94 3.47
N PHE A 121 7.25 -7.84 2.71
CA PHE A 121 6.58 -7.80 1.41
C PHE A 121 7.21 -8.76 0.42
N TYR A 122 8.54 -8.83 0.36
CA TYR A 122 9.27 -9.78 -0.50
C TYR A 122 8.97 -11.23 -0.11
N ALA A 123 9.06 -11.58 1.17
CA ALA A 123 8.75 -12.91 1.67
C ALA A 123 7.33 -13.36 1.28
N ASN A 124 6.32 -12.52 1.57
CA ASN A 124 4.92 -12.81 1.22
C ASN A 124 4.71 -12.95 -0.29
N SER A 125 5.40 -12.13 -1.09
CA SER A 125 5.33 -12.19 -2.55
C SER A 125 5.96 -13.48 -3.10
N ILE A 126 7.06 -13.93 -2.51
CA ILE A 126 7.71 -15.21 -2.86
C ILE A 126 6.80 -16.38 -2.49
N ILE A 127 6.28 -16.44 -1.26
CA ILE A 127 5.38 -17.50 -0.80
C ILE A 127 4.18 -17.62 -1.75
N THR A 128 3.50 -16.50 -2.02
CA THR A 128 2.33 -16.45 -2.92
C THR A 128 2.70 -16.79 -4.36
N GLY A 129 3.83 -16.31 -4.85
CA GLY A 129 4.31 -16.57 -6.21
C GLY A 129 4.64 -18.05 -6.41
N MET A 130 5.22 -18.70 -5.40
CA MET A 130 5.62 -20.09 -5.45
C MET A 130 4.45 -21.07 -5.34
N GLU A 131 3.37 -20.75 -4.65
CA GLU A 131 2.13 -21.57 -4.62
C GLU A 131 1.59 -21.87 -6.02
N ASN A 132 1.83 -20.97 -6.97
CA ASN A 132 1.35 -21.08 -8.34
C ASN A 132 2.31 -21.85 -9.28
N LEU A 133 3.48 -22.27 -8.80
CA LEU A 133 4.43 -23.05 -9.60
C LEU A 133 4.05 -24.53 -9.64
N GLN A 134 4.10 -25.14 -10.83
CA GLN A 134 4.00 -26.59 -10.93
C GLN A 134 5.28 -27.24 -10.38
N ASN A 135 5.17 -27.83 -9.19
CA ASN A 135 6.29 -28.45 -8.50
C ASN A 135 6.57 -29.87 -9.05
N THR A 136 7.66 -30.03 -9.79
CA THR A 136 8.12 -31.36 -10.23
C THR A 136 8.95 -32.04 -9.11
N ALA A 137 9.03 -33.37 -9.12
CA ALA A 137 9.81 -34.10 -8.11
C ALA A 137 11.30 -33.72 -8.08
N ALA A 138 11.87 -33.27 -9.21
CA ALA A 138 13.26 -32.83 -9.32
C ALA A 138 13.51 -31.49 -8.62
N ASP A 139 12.52 -30.60 -8.62
CA ASP A 139 12.65 -29.23 -8.11
C ASP A 139 12.28 -29.10 -6.63
N ARG A 140 11.63 -30.11 -6.05
CA ARG A 140 11.09 -30.09 -4.69
C ARG A 140 12.11 -29.64 -3.62
N LYS A 141 13.38 -30.04 -3.76
CA LYS A 141 14.43 -29.63 -2.82
C LYS A 141 14.70 -28.13 -2.89
N LYS A 142 14.85 -27.55 -4.09
CA LYS A 142 15.06 -26.11 -4.28
C LYS A 142 13.81 -25.33 -3.87
N TYR A 143 12.63 -25.82 -4.24
CA TYR A 143 11.34 -25.26 -3.81
C TYR A 143 11.25 -25.12 -2.29
N ASN A 144 11.46 -26.21 -1.55
CA ASN A 144 11.36 -26.20 -0.08
C ASN A 144 12.45 -25.34 0.57
N HIS A 145 13.63 -25.26 -0.06
CA HIS A 145 14.71 -24.43 0.44
C HIS A 145 14.39 -22.94 0.35
N ILE A 146 13.87 -22.49 -0.80
CA ILE A 146 13.45 -21.10 -1.00
C ILE A 146 12.28 -20.77 -0.06
N LEU A 147 11.28 -21.66 0.03
CA LEU A 147 10.14 -21.47 0.94
C LEU A 147 10.56 -21.44 2.43
N GLY A 148 11.66 -22.08 2.80
CA GLY A 148 12.17 -22.03 4.16
C GLY A 148 13.06 -20.82 4.46
N GLN A 149 13.53 -20.10 3.43
CA GLN A 149 14.26 -18.83 3.57
C GLN A 149 13.30 -17.64 3.65
N ALA A 150 12.21 -17.67 2.89
CA ALA A 150 11.12 -16.71 2.93
C ALA A 150 10.29 -16.87 4.22
#